data_AF-A0A2S7ZBG8-F1
#
_entry.id   AF-A0A2S7ZBG8-F1
#
_cell.length_a   1.000
_cell.length_b   1.000
_cell.length_c   1.000
_cell.angle_alpha   90.00
_cell.angle_beta   90.00
_cell.angle_gamma   90.00
#
_symmetry.space_group_name_H-M   'P 1'
#
loop_
_entity.id
_entity.type
_entity.pdbx_description
1 polymer ?
#
loop_
_entity_poly.entity_id
_entity_poly.type
_entity_poly.pdbx_seq_one_letter_code
_entity_poly.pdbx_strand_id
1 'polypeptide(L)'
;MYIGDFIKEYREANGVSIEDFATKAGLTVTEIEALENNLQEDGTVIPVAMRQIKGIAAAMSVPMPVVMAQIPSDQELVVHVVAESDQPHAK
;
A
#
# COMPACT_ATOMS: atom_id res chain seq x y z
N MET A 1 -15.05 -3.05 -1.18
CA MET A 1 -14.09 -2.40 -0.27
C MET A 1 -12.72 -2.80 -0.77
N TYR A 2 -11.89 -1.82 -1.10
CA TYR A 2 -10.52 -2.01 -1.53
C TYR A 2 -9.56 -1.67 -0.38
N ILE A 3 -8.27 -1.91 -0.58
CA ILE A 3 -7.27 -1.60 0.45
C ILE A 3 -7.28 -0.11 0.86
N GLY A 4 -7.64 0.79 -0.06
CA GLY A 4 -7.76 2.22 0.21
C GLY A 4 -8.81 2.53 1.26
N ASP A 5 -9.97 1.90 1.17
CA ASP A 5 -11.04 2.05 2.17
C ASP A 5 -10.55 1.62 3.55
N PHE A 6 -9.84 0.48 3.64
CA PHE A 6 -9.28 -0.03 4.89
C PHE A 6 -8.26 0.94 5.53
N ILE A 7 -7.40 1.57 4.71
CA ILE A 7 -6.46 2.59 5.17
C ILE A 7 -7.21 3.81 5.70
N LYS A 8 -8.18 4.29 4.91
CA LYS A 8 -8.96 5.49 5.22
C LYS A 8 -9.76 5.32 6.50
N GLU A 9 -10.48 4.21 6.65
CA GLU A 9 -11.25 3.88 7.85
C GLU A 9 -10.37 3.90 9.10
N TYR A 10 -9.19 3.28 9.05
CA TYR A 10 -8.26 3.31 10.18
C TYR A 10 -7.77 4.73 10.49
N ARG A 11 -7.36 5.50 9.48
CA ARG A 11 -6.88 6.87 9.70
C ARG A 11 -7.96 7.74 10.34
N GLU A 12 -9.16 7.71 9.80
CA GLU A 12 -10.29 8.51 10.30
C GLU A 12 -10.68 8.08 11.73
N ALA A 13 -10.73 6.77 11.99
CA ALA A 13 -11.05 6.24 13.33
C ALA A 13 -9.99 6.60 14.39
N ASN A 14 -8.73 6.81 13.99
CA ASN A 14 -7.62 7.12 14.89
C ASN A 14 -7.18 8.60 14.83
N GLY A 15 -7.87 9.46 14.07
CA GLY A 15 -7.53 10.87 13.91
C GLY A 15 -6.14 11.09 13.27
N VAL A 16 -5.69 10.19 12.40
CA VAL A 16 -4.37 10.24 11.76
C VAL A 16 -4.49 10.94 10.40
N SER A 17 -3.68 11.98 10.17
CA SER A 17 -3.63 12.66 8.86
C SER A 17 -2.99 11.76 7.80
N ILE A 18 -3.16 12.11 6.53
CA ILE A 18 -2.56 11.33 5.44
C ILE A 18 -1.04 11.41 5.47
N GLU A 19 -0.50 12.59 5.83
CA GLU A 19 0.95 12.84 5.97
C GLU A 19 1.56 12.01 7.10
N ASP A 20 0.88 11.96 8.25
CA ASP A 20 1.32 11.17 9.39
C ASP A 20 1.29 9.67 9.06
N PHE A 21 0.25 9.21 8.37
CA PHE A 21 0.15 7.81 7.96
C PHE A 21 1.22 7.44 6.95
N ALA A 22 1.42 8.27 5.92
CA ALA A 22 2.46 8.08 4.91
C ALA A 22 3.85 7.99 5.55
N THR A 23 4.13 8.90 6.51
CA THR A 23 5.38 8.91 7.27
C THR A 23 5.58 7.61 8.06
N LYS A 24 4.56 7.16 8.79
CA LYS A 24 4.62 5.88 9.54
C LYS A 24 4.79 4.67 8.63
N ALA A 25 4.19 4.71 7.44
CA ALA A 25 4.26 3.63 6.46
C ALA A 25 5.57 3.61 5.67
N GLY A 26 6.37 4.69 5.70
CA GLY A 26 7.51 4.85 4.81
C GLY A 26 7.09 4.95 3.33
N LEU A 27 5.92 5.55 3.09
CA LEU A 27 5.33 5.78 1.76
C LEU A 27 5.20 7.28 1.52
N THR A 28 4.99 7.68 0.26
CA THR A 28 4.69 9.08 -0.04
C THR A 28 3.21 9.39 0.20
N VAL A 29 2.88 10.67 0.43
CA VAL A 29 1.48 11.12 0.56
C VAL A 29 0.67 10.74 -0.68
N THR A 30 1.21 10.98 -1.87
CA THR A 30 0.57 10.65 -3.14
C THR A 30 0.28 9.15 -3.29
N GLU A 31 1.14 8.28 -2.76
CA GLU A 31 0.85 6.84 -2.75
C GLU A 31 -0.34 6.50 -1.87
N ILE A 32 -0.47 7.13 -0.69
CA ILE A 32 -1.62 6.91 0.18
C ILE A 32 -2.90 7.49 -0.44
N GLU A 33 -2.83 8.70 -1.00
CA GLU A 33 -3.97 9.33 -1.70
C GLU A 33 -4.46 8.48 -2.86
N ALA A 34 -3.53 7.96 -3.67
CA ALA A 34 -3.87 7.05 -4.76
C ALA A 34 -4.58 5.80 -4.22
N LEU A 35 -4.00 5.13 -3.21
CA LEU A 35 -4.63 3.95 -2.63
C LEU A 35 -6.04 4.25 -2.10
N GLU A 36 -6.22 5.34 -1.33
CA GLU A 36 -7.53 5.75 -0.78
C GLU A 36 -8.56 6.17 -1.83
N ASN A 37 -8.14 6.60 -3.02
CA ASN A 37 -9.05 6.88 -4.13
C ASN A 37 -9.61 5.60 -4.76
N ASN A 38 -8.99 4.44 -4.51
CA ASN A 38 -9.32 3.09 -4.99
C ASN A 38 -9.25 2.88 -6.50
N LEU A 39 -9.60 3.89 -7.31
CA LEU A 39 -9.72 3.84 -8.75
C LEU A 39 -8.84 4.91 -9.41
N GLN A 40 -8.30 4.57 -10.57
CA GLN A 40 -7.70 5.50 -11.51
C GLN A 40 -8.80 6.31 -12.22
N GLU A 41 -8.40 7.37 -12.94
CA GLU A 41 -9.34 8.22 -13.70
C GLU A 41 -10.16 7.44 -14.75
N ASP A 42 -9.61 6.35 -15.28
CA ASP A 42 -10.26 5.48 -16.25
C ASP A 42 -11.18 4.42 -15.64
N GLY A 43 -11.32 4.40 -14.30
CA GLY A 43 -12.13 3.44 -13.55
C GLY A 43 -11.42 2.13 -13.22
N THR A 44 -10.16 1.96 -13.61
CA THR A 44 -9.35 0.78 -13.25
C THR A 44 -9.02 0.82 -11.76
N VAL A 45 -9.14 -0.34 -11.08
CA VAL A 45 -8.74 -0.47 -9.67
C VAL A 45 -7.24 -0.21 -9.53
N ILE A 46 -6.86 0.59 -8.53
CA ILE A 46 -5.46 0.89 -8.25
C ILE A 46 -4.78 -0.36 -7.71
N PRO A 47 -3.72 -0.86 -8.35
CA PRO A 47 -2.99 -2.00 -7.86
C PRO A 47 -2.23 -1.66 -6.58
N VAL A 48 -1.94 -2.67 -5.77
CA VAL A 48 -1.17 -2.51 -4.53
C VAL A 48 0.13 -3.27 -4.59
N ALA A 49 1.24 -2.60 -4.30
CA ALA A 49 2.56 -3.20 -4.31
C ALA A 49 2.89 -3.87 -2.97
N MET A 50 3.68 -4.95 -2.99
CA MET A 50 4.13 -5.62 -1.74
C MET A 50 4.83 -4.68 -0.76
N ARG A 51 5.58 -3.69 -1.27
CA ARG A 51 6.21 -2.64 -0.46
C ARG A 51 5.18 -1.81 0.30
N GLN A 52 4.07 -1.47 -0.36
CA GLN A 52 2.98 -0.69 0.24
C GLN A 52 2.27 -1.51 1.31
N ILE A 53 1.98 -2.79 1.06
CA ILE A 53 1.39 -3.70 2.07
C ILE A 53 2.25 -3.75 3.34
N LYS A 54 3.58 -3.86 3.19
CA LYS A 54 4.51 -3.84 4.31
C LYS A 54 4.46 -2.51 5.07
N GLY A 55 4.42 -1.38 4.36
CA GLY A 55 4.31 -0.05 4.95
C GLY A 55 3.00 0.15 5.73
N ILE A 56 1.87 -0.22 5.12
CA ILE A 56 0.54 -0.16 5.73
C ILE A 56 0.50 -0.99 7.02
N ALA A 57 0.99 -2.23 6.96
CA ALA A 57 1.06 -3.13 8.12
C ALA A 57 1.87 -2.50 9.27
N ALA A 58 3.01 -1.88 8.96
CA ALA A 58 3.84 -1.18 9.94
C ALA A 58 3.12 0.03 10.55
N ALA A 59 2.48 0.86 9.72
CA ALA A 59 1.76 2.07 10.17
C ALA A 59 0.56 1.76 11.06
N MET A 60 -0.09 0.61 10.83
CA MET A 60 -1.23 0.14 11.61
C MET A 60 -0.85 -0.74 12.80
N SER A 61 0.44 -1.08 12.94
CA SER A 61 0.93 -2.03 13.94
C SER A 61 0.22 -3.40 13.88
N VAL A 62 -0.07 -3.87 12.66
CA VAL A 62 -0.70 -5.18 12.43
C VAL A 62 0.20 -6.09 11.59
N PRO A 63 0.05 -7.43 11.68
CA PRO A 63 0.77 -8.34 10.81
C PRO A 63 0.40 -8.14 9.32
N MET A 64 1.38 -8.28 8.41
CA MET A 64 1.12 -8.22 6.96
C MET A 64 -0.03 -9.12 6.48
N PRO A 65 -0.20 -10.37 6.99
CA PRO A 65 -1.34 -11.20 6.60
C PRO A 65 -2.72 -10.57 6.88
N VAL A 66 -2.84 -9.71 7.91
CA VAL A 66 -4.09 -9.01 8.23
C VAL A 66 -4.42 -8.00 7.12
N VAL A 67 -3.42 -7.24 6.67
CA VAL A 67 -3.55 -6.29 5.56
C VAL A 67 -3.84 -7.02 4.25
N MET A 68 -3.13 -8.12 3.98
CA MET A 68 -3.34 -8.93 2.77
C MET A 68 -4.76 -9.51 2.69
N ALA A 69 -5.35 -9.89 3.83
CA ALA A 69 -6.71 -10.40 3.88
C ALA A 69 -7.78 -9.35 3.54
N GLN A 70 -7.44 -8.05 3.57
CA GLN A 70 -8.34 -6.97 3.17
C GLN A 70 -8.31 -6.68 1.66
N ILE A 71 -7.36 -7.27 0.92
CA ILE A 71 -7.21 -7.03 -0.52
C ILE A 71 -8.18 -7.96 -1.25
N PRO A 72 -9.19 -7.41 -1.95
CA PRO A 72 -10.15 -8.22 -2.67
C PRO A 72 -9.48 -8.87 -3.90
N SER A 73 -10.08 -9.95 -4.40
CA SER A 73 -9.51 -10.76 -5.48
C SER A 73 -9.38 -10.02 -6.83
N ASP A 74 -10.11 -8.93 -7.00
CA ASP A 74 -10.11 -8.07 -8.19
C ASP A 74 -9.14 -6.88 -8.08
N GLN A 75 -8.44 -6.72 -6.95
CA GLN A 75 -7.37 -5.74 -6.80
C GLN A 75 -6.01 -6.40 -7.08
N GLU A 76 -5.32 -5.92 -8.12
CA GLU A 76 -4.05 -6.50 -8.55
C GLU A 76 -2.92 -6.26 -7.53
N LEU A 77 -2.10 -7.29 -7.32
CA LEU A 77 -0.91 -7.28 -6.49
C LEU A 77 0.35 -7.15 -7.35
N VAL A 78 1.08 -6.05 -7.19
CA VAL A 78 2.31 -5.80 -7.94
C VAL A 78 3.53 -6.23 -7.13
N VAL A 79 4.35 -7.11 -7.73
CA VAL A 79 5.60 -7.60 -7.15
C VAL A 79 6.75 -7.28 -8.11
N HIS A 80 7.66 -6.40 -7.69
CA HIS A 80 8.90 -6.19 -8.42
C HIS A 80 9.92 -7.26 -8.03
N VAL A 81 10.26 -8.15 -8.96
CA VAL A 81 11.34 -9.11 -8.81
C VAL A 81 12.60 -8.51 -9.43
N VAL A 82 13.62 -8.24 -8.63
CA VAL A 82 14.96 -7.92 -9.15
C VAL A 82 15.66 -9.26 -9.33
N ALA A 83 15.96 -9.63 -10.57
CA ALA A 83 16.78 -10.81 -10.84
C ALA A 83 18.22 -10.52 -10.38
N GLU A 84 18.84 -11.45 -9.64
CA GLU A 84 20.23 -11.33 -9.18
C GLU A 84 21.23 -11.06 -10.31
N SER A 85 20.89 -11.42 -11.55
CA SER A 85 21.69 -11.18 -12.75
C SER A 85 21.93 -9.70 -13.08
N ASP A 86 21.10 -8.79 -12.57
CA ASP A 86 21.23 -7.34 -12.82
C ASP A 86 22.00 -6.60 -11.71
N GLN A 87 22.49 -7.30 -10.68
CA GLN A 87 23.48 -6.71 -9.78
C GLN A 87 24.79 -6.52 -10.57
N PRO A 88 25.30 -5.28 -10.72
CA PRO A 88 26.64 -5.09 -11.22
C PRO A 88 27.55 -5.81 -10.23
N HIS A 89 28.14 -6.92 -10.67
CA HIS A 89 29.15 -7.61 -9.89
C HIS A 89 30.25 -6.58 -9.64
N ALA A 90 30.33 -6.08 -8.41
CA ALA A 90 31.41 -5.21 -8.02
C ALA A 90 32.70 -6.01 -8.23
N LYS A 91 33.53 -5.53 -9.17
CA LYS A 91 34.88 -6.05 -9.40
C LYS A 91 35.79 -5.71 -8.22
#